data_AF-A0A976PVP9-F1
#
_entry.id   AF-A0A976PVP9-F1
#
_cell.length_a   1.000
_cell.length_b   1.000
_cell.length_c   1.000
_cell.angle_alpha   90.00
_cell.angle_beta   90.00
_cell.angle_gamma   90.00
#
_symmetry.space_group_name_H-M   'P 1'
#
loop_
_entity.id
_entity.type
_entity.pdbx_description
1 polymer ?
#
loop_
_entity_poly.entity_id
_entity_poly.type
_entity_poly.pdbx_seq_one_letter_code
_entity_poly.pdbx_strand_id
1 'polypeptide(L)' 'MASISVEEWQSILNAAGVTDINNNPLVEDGLYGPKTRSALVKMAEGTPAGAHHHNELYAARDHPHRIV' A
#
# COMPACT_ATOMS: atom_id res chain seq x y z
N MET A 1 -0.87 6.06 23.78
CA MET A 1 -0.23 6.08 22.45
C MET A 1 -1.01 5.11 21.59
N ALA A 2 -1.64 5.57 20.51
CA ALA A 2 -2.34 4.66 19.59
C ALA A 2 -1.30 3.84 18.82
N SER A 3 -1.39 2.51 18.87
CA SER A 3 -0.61 1.65 17.98
C SER A 3 -1.33 1.66 16.64
N ILE A 4 -0.68 2.15 15.59
CA ILE A 4 -1.20 2.01 14.23
C ILE A 4 -1.17 0.53 13.82
N SER A 5 -2.23 0.08 13.19
CA SER A 5 -2.40 -1.27 12.69
C SER A 5 -1.58 -1.52 11.41
N VAL A 6 -1.44 -2.79 11.02
CA VAL A 6 -0.76 -3.15 9.77
C VAL A 6 -1.54 -2.64 8.55
N GLU A 7 -2.87 -2.63 8.63
CA GLU A 7 -3.76 -2.11 7.59
C GLU A 7 -3.53 -0.61 7.38
N GLU A 8 -3.46 0.16 8.47
CA GLU A 8 -3.12 1.59 8.42
C GLU A 8 -1.73 1.82 7.82
N TRP A 9 -0.74 0.98 8.14
CA TRP A 9 0.58 1.03 7.51
C TRP A 9 0.53 0.77 6.01
N GLN A 10 -0.22 -0.23 5.57
CA GLN A 10 -0.39 -0.54 4.15
C GLN A 10 -1.03 0.62 3.41
N SER A 11 -2.06 1.25 4.01
CA SER A 11 -2.73 2.43 3.46
C SER A 11 -1.79 3.64 3.35
N ILE A 12 -1.00 3.92 4.39
CA ILE A 12 0.00 5.00 4.37
C ILE A 12 1.06 4.76 3.29
N LEU A 13 1.55 3.53 3.16
CA LEU A 13 2.54 3.17 2.14
C LEU A 13 1.99 3.34 0.73
N ASN A 14 0.76 2.88 0.48
CA ASN A 14 0.05 3.10 -0.78
C ASN A 14 -0.10 4.60 -1.09
N ALA A 15 -0.53 5.40 -0.11
CA ALA A 15 -0.69 6.85 -0.26
C ALA A 15 0.64 7.59 -0.53
N ALA A 16 1.75 7.06 -0.01
CA ALA A 16 3.10 7.54 -0.28
C ALA A 16 3.64 7.08 -1.66
N GLY A 17 2.87 6.31 -2.43
CA GLY A 17 3.29 5.75 -3.72
C GLY A 17 4.30 4.62 -3.58
N VAL A 18 4.41 4.00 -2.41
CA VAL A 18 5.34 2.90 -2.15
C VAL A 18 4.68 1.59 -2.54
N THR A 19 5.36 0.84 -3.40
CA THR A 19 4.87 -0.43 -3.94
C THR A 19 5.60 -1.64 -3.37
N ASP A 20 5.02 -2.82 -3.52
CA ASP A 20 5.66 -4.10 -3.20
C ASP A 20 6.86 -4.41 -4.12
N ILE A 21 7.54 -5.52 -3.88
CA ILE A 21 8.68 -5.97 -4.69
C ILE A 21 8.38 -6.12 -6.20
N ASN A 22 7.12 -6.35 -6.58
CA ASN A 22 6.67 -6.49 -7.95
C ASN A 22 6.13 -5.17 -8.53
N ASN A 23 6.33 -4.05 -7.84
CA ASN A 23 5.80 -2.72 -8.17
C ASN A 23 4.27 -2.65 -8.19
N ASN A 24 3.60 -3.51 -7.42
CA ASN A 24 2.16 -3.45 -7.22
C ASN A 24 1.81 -2.68 -5.95
N PRO A 25 0.59 -2.11 -5.88
CA PRO A 25 0.01 -1.61 -4.64
C PRO A 25 -0.01 -2.71 -3.57
N LEU A 26 0.14 -2.31 -2.31
CA LEU A 26 -0.11 -3.20 -1.19
C LEU A 26 -1.61 -3.47 -1.08
N VAL A 27 -1.96 -4.70 -0.71
CA VAL A 27 -3.32 -5.01 -0.27
C VAL A 27 -3.45 -4.55 1.18
N GLU A 28 -4.51 -3.81 1.49
CA GLU A 28 -4.83 -3.31 2.84
C GLU A 28 -5.60 -4.41 3.60
N ASP A 29 -4.93 -5.54 3.84
CA ASP A 29 -5.50 -6.74 4.48
C ASP A 29 -5.12 -6.88 5.96
N GLY A 30 -4.31 -5.97 6.50
CA GLY A 30 -3.80 -6.04 7.86
C GLY A 30 -2.78 -7.17 8.09
N LEU A 31 -2.33 -7.85 7.04
CA LEU A 31 -1.37 -8.95 7.13
C LEU A 31 0.05 -8.46 6.85
N TYR A 32 0.92 -8.65 7.84
CA TYR A 32 2.33 -8.33 7.68
C TYR A 32 3.05 -9.44 6.90
N GLY A 33 3.03 -9.34 5.58
CA GLY A 33 3.65 -10.29 4.67
C GLY A 33 4.96 -9.80 4.03
N PRO A 34 5.57 -10.63 3.16
CA PRO A 34 6.78 -10.27 2.41
C PRO A 34 6.60 -8.99 1.57
N LYS A 35 5.38 -8.75 1.06
CA LYS A 35 5.03 -7.54 0.30
C LYS A 35 5.11 -6.28 1.17
N THR A 36 4.41 -6.26 2.31
CA THR A 36 4.44 -5.16 3.28
C THR A 36 5.86 -4.89 3.78
N ARG A 37 6.63 -5.95 4.07
CA ARG A 37 8.05 -5.82 4.44
C ARG A 37 8.88 -5.18 3.34
N SER A 38 8.71 -5.60 2.08
CA SER A 38 9.47 -5.04 0.96
C SER A 38 9.16 -3.55 0.71
N ALA A 39 7.91 -3.15 0.88
CA ALA A 39 7.51 -1.75 0.78
C ALA A 39 8.14 -0.89 1.90
N LEU A 40 8.17 -1.39 3.14
CA LEU A 40 8.84 -0.70 4.24
C LEU A 40 10.35 -0.53 4.02
N VAL A 41 11.01 -1.56 3.48
CA VAL A 41 12.44 -1.47 3.13
C VAL A 41 12.66 -0.40 2.06
N LYS A 42 11.86 -0.41 0.98
CA LYS A 42 11.91 0.61 -0.08
C LYS A 42 11.73 2.04 0.47
N MET A 43 10.77 2.20 1.40
CA MET A 43 10.53 3.49 2.06
C MET A 43 11.73 3.93 2.93
N ALA A 44 12.33 3.02 3.71
CA ALA A 44 13.47 3.31 4.57
C ALA A 44 14.76 3.62 3.80
N GLU A 45 14.93 3.02 2.62
CA GLU A 45 16.05 3.26 1.71
C GLU A 45 15.98 4.62 1.01
N GLY A 46 14.90 5.39 1.21
CA GLY A 46 14.72 6.71 0.58
C GLY A 46 14.48 6.64 -0.93
N THR A 47 14.27 5.42 -1.46
CA THR A 47 13.87 5.18 -2.84
C THR A 47 12.35 5.08 -2.88
N PRO A 48 11.61 6.15 -3.23
CA PRO A 48 10.19 6.01 -3.53
C PRO A 48 10.07 5.03 -4.69
N ALA A 49 9.62 3.82 -4.38
CA ALA A 49 9.46 2.76 -5.35
C ALA A 49 8.24 3.05 -6.24
N GLY A 50 8.46 3.94 -7.21
CA GLY A 50 7.45 4.32 -8.19
C GLY A 50 7.29 5.82 -8.35
N ALA A 51 8.30 6.53 -8.86
CA ALA A 51 8.09 7.77 -9.60
C ALA A 51 7.41 7.51 -10.98
N HIS A 52 6.46 6.57 -11.03
CA HIS A 52 5.77 6.16 -12.24
C HIS A 52 4.30 6.55 -12.16
N HIS A 53 4.05 7.75 -12.70
CA HIS A 53 2.94 8.09 -13.57
C HIS A 53 1.61 7.38 -13.27
N HIS A 54 0.79 8.08 -12.50
CA HIS A 54 -0.68 8.12 -12.58
C HIS A 54 -1.23 7.52 -13.89
N ASN A 55 -1.75 6.29 -13.87
CA ASN A 55 -2.72 5.84 -14.88
C ASN A 55 -3.64 4.71 -14.34
N GLU A 56 -4.84 5.15 -13.95
CA GLU A 56 -6.16 4.56 -14.25
C GLU A 56 -6.72 3.28 -13.58
N LEU A 57 -6.05 2.59 -12.64
CA LEU A 57 -6.66 1.37 -12.07
C LEU A 57 -7.11 1.42 -10.59
N TYR A 58 -6.83 2.51 -9.87
CA TYR A 58 -7.29 2.65 -8.47
C TYR A 58 -8.76 3.10 -8.33
N ALA A 59 -9.41 3.58 -9.39
CA ALA A 59 -10.81 3.99 -9.33
C ALA A 59 -11.82 2.84 -9.47
N ALA A 60 -11.37 1.61 -9.73
CA ALA A 60 -12.26 0.52 -10.14
C ALA A 60 -12.49 -0.59 -9.10
N ARG A 61 -11.94 -0.52 -7.89
CA ARG A 61 -11.99 -1.67 -6.96
C ARG A 61 -12.63 -1.46 -5.60
N ASP A 62 -12.90 -0.24 -5.15
CA ASP A 62 -13.50 -0.04 -3.81
C ASP A 62 -14.54 1.08 -3.77
N HIS A 63 -15.62 0.90 -4.54
CA HIS A 63 -16.93 1.40 -4.11
C HIS A 63 -17.65 0.26 -3.37
N PRO A 64 -18.24 0.55 -2.20
CA PRO A 64 -18.47 -0.42 -1.13
C PRO A 64 -19.55 -1.44 -1.48
N HIS A 65 -19.27 -2.72 -1.24
CA HIS A 65 -20.29 -3.73 -1.01
C HIS A 65 -20.98 -3.45 0.33
N ARG A 66 -21.90 -2.48 0.34
CA ARG A 66 -22.92 -2.37 1.38
C ARG A 66 -24.00 -3.41 1.07
N ILE A 67 -23.99 -4.48 1.85
CA ILE A 67 -25.12 -5.41 1.99
C ILE A 67 -26.33 -4.59 2.47
N VAL A 68 -27.33 -4.41 1.58
CA VAL A 68 -28.77 -4.72 1.74
C VAL A 68 -29.50 -4.41 0.44
#